data_AF-A0A2G2IZ68-F1
#
_entry.id   AF-A0A2G2IZ68-F1
#
_cell.length_a   1.000
_cell.length_b   1.000
_cell.length_c   1.000
_cell.angle_alpha   90.00
_cell.angle_beta   90.00
_cell.angle_gamma   90.00
#
_symmetry.space_group_name_H-M   'P 1'
#
loop_
_entity.id
_entity.type
_entity.pdbx_description
1 polymer ?
#
loop_
_entity_poly.entity_id
_entity_poly.type
_entity_poly.pdbx_seq_one_letter_code
_entity_poly.pdbx_strand_id
1 'polypeptide(L)' 'MSDDNDTQSETEDLQRLLAELRTKHRQMDIEIAALRENGAIDMINIARMKKLKLRLKDRIRKIKDKLTPDIIA' A
#
# COMPACT_ATOMS: atom_id res chain seq x y z
N MET A 1 28.21 2.57 -22.02
CA MET A 1 27.77 1.47 -21.13
C MET A 1 27.61 2.09 -19.75
N SER A 2 26.43 2.65 -19.48
CA SER A 2 26.11 3.36 -18.23
C SER A 2 24.66 3.14 -17.79
N ASP A 3 24.02 2.06 -18.26
CA ASP A 3 22.57 1.86 -18.12
C ASP A 3 22.16 1.04 -16.87
N ASP A 4 23.11 0.47 -16.12
CA ASP A 4 22.80 -0.37 -14.94
C ASP A 4 22.39 0.43 -13.69
N ASN A 5 22.67 1.74 -13.62
CA ASN A 5 22.40 2.54 -12.41
C ASN A 5 20.95 3.05 -12.32
N ASP A 6 20.26 3.24 -13.45
CA ASP A 6 18.88 3.74 -13.47
C ASP A 6 17.87 2.70 -12.97
N THR A 7 18.09 1.41 -13.27
CA THR A 7 17.20 0.32 -12.84
C THR A 7 17.25 0.12 -11.32
N GLN A 8 18.44 0.27 -10.71
CA GLN A 8 18.60 0.10 -9.27
C GLN A 8 17.91 1.23 -8.48
N SER A 9 17.99 2.48 -8.94
CA SER A 9 17.25 3.60 -8.33
C SER A 9 15.73 3.39 -8.41
N GLU A 10 15.21 2.93 -9.55
CA GLU A 10 13.77 2.74 -9.74
C GLU A 10 13.21 1.66 -8.80
N THR A 11 13.96 0.58 -8.56
CA THR A 11 13.57 -0.46 -7.59
C THR A 11 13.56 0.05 -6.15
N GLU A 12 14.55 0.85 -5.74
CA GLU A 12 14.60 1.46 -4.41
C GLU A 12 13.42 2.40 -4.16
N ASP A 13 13.06 3.21 -5.17
CA ASP A 13 11.90 4.10 -5.09
C ASP A 13 10.58 3.33 -4.95
N LEU A 14 10.42 2.23 -5.70
CA LEU A 14 9.27 1.34 -5.57
C LEU A 14 9.22 0.67 -4.19
N GLN A 15 10.36 0.28 -3.61
CA GLN A 15 10.43 -0.28 -2.26
C GLN A 15 10.08 0.75 -1.18
N ARG A 16 10.55 1.99 -1.30
CA ARG A 16 10.16 3.09 -0.41
C ARG A 16 8.66 3.34 -0.48
N LEU A 17 8.11 3.46 -1.69
CA LEU A 17 6.68 3.64 -1.90
C LEU A 17 5.87 2.47 -1.32
N LEU A 18 6.36 1.24 -1.46
CA LEU A 18 5.74 0.06 -0.85
C LEU A 18 5.71 0.15 0.68
N ALA A 19 6.81 0.59 1.30
CA ALA A 19 6.90 0.77 2.74
C ALA A 19 5.90 1.84 3.23
N GLU A 20 5.83 2.98 2.56
CA GLU A 20 4.87 4.04 2.85
C GLU A 20 3.42 3.55 2.74
N LEU A 21 3.08 2.85 1.66
CA LEU A 21 1.73 2.31 1.46
C LEU A 21 1.36 1.29 2.54
N ARG A 22 2.31 0.47 3.01
CA ARG A 22 2.08 -0.47 4.12
C ARG A 22 1.85 0.25 5.44
N THR A 23 2.60 1.31 5.71
CA THR A 23 2.38 2.16 6.89
C THR A 23 1.02 2.84 6.83
N LYS A 24 0.65 3.44 5.69
CA LYS A 24 -0.65 4.07 5.49
C LYS A 24 -1.81 3.08 5.62
N HIS A 25 -1.64 1.86 5.11
CA HIS A 25 -2.62 0.79 5.27
C HIS A 25 -2.82 0.41 6.75
N ARG A 26 -1.73 0.32 7.54
CA ARG A 26 -1.81 0.07 8.98
C ARG A 26 -2.51 1.21 9.71
N GLN A 27 -2.22 2.46 9.36
CA GLN A 27 -2.89 3.63 9.93
C GLN A 27 -4.41 3.58 9.67
N MET A 28 -4.81 3.25 8.43
CA MET A 28 -6.21 3.06 8.08
C MET A 28 -6.88 1.96 8.91
N ASP A 29 -6.17 0.88 9.22
CA ASP A 29 -6.70 -0.19 10.08
C ASP A 29 -6.94 0.28 11.52
N ILE A 30 -6.04 1.09 12.06
CA ILE A 30 -6.19 1.70 13.38
C ILE A 30 -7.39 2.65 13.40
N GLU A 31 -7.53 3.50 12.38
CA GLU A 31 -8.69 4.39 12.25
C GLU A 31 -10.01 3.62 12.11
N ILE A 32 -10.05 2.53 11.33
CA ILE A 32 -11.23 1.66 11.24
C ILE A 32 -11.56 1.02 12.59
N ALA A 33 -10.54 0.59 13.35
CA ALA A 33 -10.72 0.00 14.66
C ALA A 33 -11.26 1.02 15.68
N ALA A 34 -10.68 2.23 15.71
CA ALA A 34 -11.15 3.33 16.55
C ALA A 34 -12.59 3.74 16.22
N LEU A 35 -12.95 3.82 14.94
CA LEU A 35 -14.31 4.10 14.49
C LEU A 35 -15.31 3.01 14.91
N ARG A 36 -14.86 1.74 14.97
CA ARG A 36 -15.69 0.63 15.47
C ARG A 36 -15.92 0.71 16.97
N GLU A 37 -14.90 1.12 17.73
CA GLU A 37 -14.92 1.19 19.19
C GLU A 37 -15.72 2.38 19.72
N ASN A 38 -15.69 3.52 19.02
CA ASN A 38 -16.44 4.72 19.39
C ASN A 38 -17.98 4.60 19.25
N GLY A 39 -18.51 3.46 18.80
CA GLY A 39 -19.96 3.15 18.82
C GLY A 39 -20.86 3.95 17.87
N ALA A 40 -20.38 5.08 17.33
CA ALA A 40 -20.98 5.75 16.20
C ALA A 40 -20.63 4.94 14.94
N ILE A 41 -21.46 3.94 14.63
CA ILE A 41 -21.32 3.09 13.46
C ILE A 41 -21.59 3.95 12.22
N ASP A 42 -20.59 4.72 11.83
CA ASP A 42 -20.59 5.51 10.62
C ASP A 42 -20.35 4.56 9.44
N MET A 43 -21.37 3.76 9.13
CA MET A 43 -21.33 2.68 8.14
C MET A 43 -20.85 3.20 6.78
N ILE A 44 -21.14 4.46 6.47
CA ILE A 44 -20.68 5.15 5.25
C ILE A 44 -19.16 5.35 5.29
N ASN A 45 -18.63 5.86 6.40
CA ASN A 45 -17.18 6.04 6.57
C ASN A 45 -16.45 4.70 6.58
N ILE A 46 -16.96 3.68 7.26
CA ILE A 46 -16.39 2.32 7.24
C ILE A 46 -16.41 1.74 5.83
N ALA A 47 -17.49 1.91 5.07
CA ALA A 47 -17.58 1.43 3.69
C ALA A 47 -16.58 2.14 2.76
N ARG A 48 -16.42 3.46 2.90
CA ARG A 48 -15.41 4.24 2.16
C ARG A 48 -13.99 3.80 2.53
N MET A 49 -13.72 3.63 3.81
CA MET A 49 -12.42 3.18 4.35
C MET A 49 -12.06 1.78 3.84
N LYS A 50 -13.01 0.82 3.86
CA LYS A 50 -12.81 -0.51 3.28
C LYS A 50 -12.51 -0.47 1.78
N LYS A 51 -13.21 0.39 1.03
CA LYS A 51 -12.96 0.59 -0.41
C LYS A 51 -11.58 1.19 -0.68
N LEU A 52 -11.16 2.16 0.14
CA LEU A 52 -9.81 2.74 0.07
C LEU A 52 -8.74 1.71 0.46
N LYS A 53 -8.97 0.91 1.50
CA LYS A 53 -8.09 -0.18 1.93
C LYS A 53 -7.89 -1.21 0.83
N LEU A 54 -8.96 -1.58 0.11
CA LEU A 54 -8.88 -2.48 -1.05
C LEU A 54 -8.00 -1.88 -2.15
N ARG A 55 -8.21 -0.60 -2.49
CA ARG A 55 -7.37 0.11 -3.48
C ARG A 55 -5.90 0.19 -3.06
N LEU A 56 -5.63 0.41 -1.78
CA LEU A 56 -4.28 0.39 -1.21
C LEU A 56 -3.64 -0.99 -1.38
N LYS A 57 -4.37 -2.06 -1.07
CA LYS A 57 -3.92 -3.45 -1.27
C LYS A 57 -3.64 -3.75 -2.74
N ASP A 58 -4.51 -3.32 -3.65
CA ASP A 58 -4.31 -3.51 -5.10
C ASP A 58 -3.09 -2.73 -5.60
N ARG A 59 -2.85 -1.53 -5.07
CA ARG A 59 -1.67 -0.72 -5.43
C ARG A 59 -0.38 -1.32 -4.90
N ILE A 60 -0.40 -1.84 -3.66
CA ILE A 60 0.69 -2.65 -3.08
C ILE A 60 0.97 -3.86 -3.96
N ARG A 61 -0.08 -4.55 -4.44
CA ARG A 61 0.06 -5.70 -5.33
C ARG A 61 0.70 -5.31 -6.66
N LYS A 62 0.26 -4.22 -7.30
CA LYS A 62 0.88 -3.73 -8.54
C LYS A 62 2.35 -3.36 -8.38
N ILE A 63 2.72 -2.72 -7.27
CA ILE A 63 4.12 -2.36 -6.98
C ILE A 63 4.95 -3.62 -6.69
N LYS A 64 4.39 -4.57 -5.93
CA LYS A 64 5.00 -5.88 -5.75
C LYS A 64 5.18 -6.60 -7.08
N ASP A 65 4.15 -6.64 -7.92
CA ASP A 65 4.17 -7.30 -9.24
C ASP A 65 5.23 -6.69 -10.17
N LYS A 66 5.54 -5.38 -10.02
CA LYS A 66 6.64 -4.69 -10.70
C LYS A 66 8.02 -4.97 -10.10
N LEU A 67 8.11 -5.29 -8.81
CA LEU A 67 9.35 -5.66 -8.12
C LEU A 67 9.64 -7.17 -8.20
N THR A 68 8.62 -8.01 -8.34
CA THR A 68 8.75 -9.47 -8.49
C THR A 68 9.22 -10.01 -9.85
N PRO A 69 9.24 -9.29 -10.99
CA PRO A 69 9.79 -9.88 -12.21
C PRO A 69 11.28 -10.23 -12.03
N ASP A 70 11.99 -9.58 -11.10
CA ASP A 70 13.38 -9.89 -10.71
C ASP A 70 13.52 -10.99 -9.65
N ILE A 71 12.46 -11.38 -8.93
CA ILE A 71 12.55 -12.31 -7.79
C ILE A 71 12.21 -13.77 -8.21
N ILE A 72 11.68 -13.96 -9.42
CA ILE A 72 11.30 -15.26 -10.00
C ILE A 72 11.88 -15.39 -11.43
N ALA A 73 13.05 -14.80 -11.68
CA ALA A 73 13.84 -15.00 -12.89
C ALA A 73 15.14 -15.74 -12.54
#